data_AF-A0A7Y1SPT0-F1
#
_entry.id   AF-A0A7Y1SPT0-F1
#
_cell.length_a   1.000
_cell.length_b   1.000
_cell.length_c   1.000
_cell.angle_alpha   90.00
_cell.angle_beta   90.00
_cell.angle_gamma   90.00
#
_symmetry.space_group_name_H-M   'P 1'
#
loop_
_entity.id
_entity.type
_entity.pdbx_description
1 polymer ?
#
loop_
_entity_poly.entity_id
_entity_poly.type
_entity_poly.pdbx_seq_one_letter_code
_entity_poly.pdbx_strand_id
1 'polypeptide(L)'
;MSKSKSKAFTPLTIGPLKLRNRFIKAATNEGMCKGGIISKGLVQFHERVAEGGAAMSTVAYCATSKDGQTFVDQAHLSNDTVADFKVLTDAVHKHGAAAQAQITHAGAFTFLPKDFSSMKPISANGGFNKFGVMTGRYMKKKMDRDDMDAIADEFVKAALHAKESGFDAVEIHMGHGYLLAQFITPFYNTRTDEYGGNIHNRMKFPAEVLSKVLDAVGNDLAVTVKYSQTDGKEGGNTVTEGIEIAKVLQKTGAHMAQLSNGLNVESISTMFGNPLPASSVKPKNLIVRLGMMMQPKSKEPDREFTPLYSMPPAKQIRAAVDMPLCYLGGLQNMDNANTIMDEGFDAMGLGRALIFDPGLINALQSGNIRNSGCTACNQCVTLMYTPGGTACVEDGGHKGHAPELNTQPASTA
;
A
#
# COMPACT_ATOMS: atom_id res chain seq x y z
N MET A 1 -20.47 9.27 -33.55
CA MET A 1 -20.53 9.89 -32.21
C MET A 1 -19.12 10.21 -31.77
N SER A 2 -18.81 11.50 -31.57
CA SER A 2 -17.53 11.93 -31.02
C SER A 2 -17.27 11.21 -29.70
N LYS A 3 -16.21 10.38 -29.61
CA LYS A 3 -15.77 9.80 -28.33
C LYS A 3 -15.43 10.98 -27.43
N SER A 4 -16.35 11.38 -26.55
CA SER A 4 -16.04 12.30 -25.45
C SER A 4 -14.80 11.74 -24.75
N LYS A 5 -13.69 12.48 -24.77
CA LYS A 5 -12.45 12.03 -24.13
C LYS A 5 -12.73 11.91 -22.63
N SER A 6 -12.66 10.69 -22.09
CA SER A 6 -12.90 10.42 -20.68
C SER A 6 -12.06 11.33 -19.78
N LYS A 7 -12.67 11.85 -18.71
CA LYS A 7 -11.97 12.66 -17.68
C LYS A 7 -10.81 11.89 -17.04
N ALA A 8 -10.82 10.56 -17.06
CA ALA A 8 -9.75 9.72 -16.52
C ALA A 8 -8.37 9.99 -17.17
N PHE A 9 -8.34 10.46 -18.43
CA PHE A 9 -7.12 10.80 -19.15
C PHE A 9 -6.76 12.29 -19.13
N THR A 10 -7.39 13.06 -18.24
CA THR A 10 -7.03 14.47 -18.02
C THR A 10 -5.99 14.58 -16.90
N PRO A 11 -5.08 15.57 -16.94
CA PRO A 11 -4.13 15.80 -15.85
C PRO A 11 -4.81 16.04 -14.49
N LEU A 12 -4.11 15.67 -13.42
CA LEU A 12 -4.51 15.92 -12.02
C LEU A 12 -3.34 16.59 -11.28
N THR A 13 -3.62 17.54 -10.40
CA THR A 13 -2.61 18.11 -9.50
C THR A 13 -2.90 17.68 -8.07
N ILE A 14 -1.90 17.13 -7.37
CA ILE A 14 -1.96 16.75 -5.96
C ILE A 14 -0.78 17.39 -5.21
N GLY A 15 -1.07 18.37 -4.36
CA GLY A 15 -0.02 19.19 -3.74
C GLY A 15 0.89 19.83 -4.81
N PRO A 16 2.21 19.68 -4.74
CA PRO A 16 3.15 20.22 -5.74
C PRO A 16 3.22 19.37 -7.03
N LEU A 17 2.65 18.17 -7.06
CA LEU A 17 2.83 17.21 -8.15
C LEU A 17 1.71 17.29 -9.19
N LYS A 18 2.09 17.41 -10.47
CA LYS A 18 1.17 17.31 -11.62
C LYS A 18 1.30 15.96 -12.31
N LEU A 19 0.23 15.18 -12.28
CA LEU A 19 0.09 13.88 -12.93
C LEU A 19 -0.47 14.00 -14.34
N ARG A 20 0.01 13.17 -15.28
CA ARG A 20 -0.41 13.17 -16.69
C ARG A 20 -1.84 12.69 -16.93
N ASN A 21 -2.35 11.84 -16.03
CA ASN A 21 -3.70 11.28 -16.04
C ASN A 21 -4.08 10.84 -14.61
N ARG A 22 -5.21 10.15 -14.45
CA ARG A 22 -5.80 9.81 -13.15
C ARG A 22 -5.58 8.36 -12.72
N PHE A 23 -4.76 7.59 -13.44
CA PHE A 23 -4.51 6.17 -13.16
C PHE A 23 -3.22 6.00 -12.36
N ILE A 24 -3.32 5.39 -11.18
CA ILE A 24 -2.20 5.18 -10.26
C ILE A 24 -2.02 3.68 -10.04
N LYS A 25 -0.78 3.17 -10.16
CA LYS A 25 -0.48 1.85 -9.63
C LYS A 25 -0.44 1.94 -8.12
N ALA A 26 -1.41 1.29 -7.47
CA ALA A 26 -1.53 1.22 -6.03
C ALA A 26 -0.39 0.39 -5.44
N ALA A 27 0.07 0.77 -4.25
CA ALA A 27 1.06 -0.02 -3.51
C ALA A 27 0.54 -1.45 -3.23
N THR A 28 1.27 -2.47 -3.68
CA THR A 28 1.07 -3.91 -3.48
C THR A 28 2.43 -4.57 -3.34
N ASN A 29 2.75 -5.25 -2.23
CA ASN A 29 4.07 -5.90 -2.09
C ASN A 29 4.33 -6.87 -3.25
N GLU A 30 5.38 -6.61 -4.02
CA GLU A 30 5.73 -7.37 -5.21
C GLU A 30 6.61 -8.58 -4.89
N GLY A 31 7.19 -8.64 -3.68
CA GLY A 31 8.10 -9.70 -3.28
C GLY A 31 9.44 -9.69 -4.04
N MET A 32 9.84 -8.53 -4.58
CA MET A 32 11.02 -8.35 -5.44
C MET A 32 12.23 -7.79 -4.69
N CYS A 33 12.12 -7.52 -3.38
CA CYS A 33 13.20 -6.96 -2.56
C CYS A 33 13.93 -8.02 -1.73
N LYS A 34 14.49 -9.06 -2.35
CA LYS A 34 15.08 -10.19 -1.61
C LYS A 34 16.25 -9.72 -0.75
N GLY A 35 16.26 -10.09 0.53
CA GLY A 35 17.26 -9.62 1.49
C GLY A 35 17.26 -8.10 1.73
N GLY A 36 16.19 -7.40 1.34
CA GLY A 36 16.10 -5.94 1.40
C GLY A 36 16.74 -5.22 0.20
N ILE A 37 17.22 -5.96 -0.80
CA ILE A 37 17.86 -5.39 -2.01
C ILE A 37 16.80 -4.72 -2.88
N ILE A 38 17.00 -3.45 -3.22
CA ILE A 38 16.21 -2.78 -4.25
C ILE A 38 16.69 -3.26 -5.61
N SER A 39 15.90 -4.13 -6.23
CA SER A 39 16.42 -5.04 -7.26
C SER A 39 16.18 -4.57 -8.70
N LYS A 40 17.00 -5.06 -9.64
CA LYS A 40 16.76 -4.86 -11.09
C LYS A 40 15.37 -5.36 -11.51
N GLY A 41 14.87 -6.42 -10.88
CA GLY A 41 13.52 -6.94 -11.10
C GLY A 41 12.42 -5.96 -10.67
N LEU A 42 12.58 -5.31 -9.52
CA LEU A 42 11.67 -4.27 -9.05
C LEU A 42 11.64 -3.07 -10.02
N VAL A 43 12.81 -2.62 -10.49
CA VAL A 43 12.93 -1.55 -11.50
C VAL A 43 12.11 -1.90 -12.74
N GLN A 44 12.33 -3.07 -13.33
CA GLN A 44 11.62 -3.49 -14.55
C GLN A 44 10.09 -3.57 -14.34
N PHE A 45 9.64 -4.00 -13.17
CA PHE A 45 8.21 -4.03 -12.87
C PHE A 45 7.61 -2.62 -12.89
N HIS A 46 8.25 -1.67 -12.21
CA HIS A 46 7.77 -0.30 -12.13
C HIS A 46 7.91 0.47 -13.46
N GLU A 47 8.98 0.23 -14.22
CA GLU A 47 9.19 0.80 -15.57
C GLU A 47 8.07 0.36 -16.53
N ARG A 48 7.74 -0.95 -16.59
CA ARG A 48 6.66 -1.44 -17.46
C ARG A 48 5.29 -0.82 -17.15
N VAL A 49 4.99 -0.62 -15.87
CA VAL A 49 3.74 0.05 -15.45
C VAL A 49 3.72 1.51 -15.89
N ALA A 50 4.86 2.20 -15.82
CA ALA A 50 5.00 3.57 -16.30
C ALA A 50 4.89 3.64 -17.84
N GLU A 51 5.56 2.74 -18.56
CA GLU A 51 5.45 2.60 -20.01
C GLU A 51 4.00 2.35 -20.45
N GLY A 52 3.28 1.52 -19.70
CA GLY A 52 1.89 1.14 -19.97
C GLY A 52 0.81 2.19 -19.69
N GLY A 53 1.21 3.40 -19.26
CA GLY A 53 0.33 4.56 -19.22
C GLY A 53 -0.07 5.06 -17.82
N ALA A 54 0.38 4.40 -16.73
CA ALA A 54 0.09 4.87 -15.37
C ALA A 54 0.66 6.27 -15.13
N ALA A 55 -0.11 7.18 -14.53
CA ALA A 55 0.42 8.50 -14.20
C ALA A 55 1.40 8.47 -13.02
N MET A 56 1.23 7.52 -12.10
CA MET A 56 2.11 7.36 -10.95
C MET A 56 2.26 5.87 -10.58
N SER A 57 3.48 5.46 -10.24
CA SER A 57 3.80 4.09 -9.84
C SER A 57 4.20 4.03 -8.37
N THR A 58 3.39 3.40 -7.51
CA THR A 58 3.66 3.34 -6.06
C THR A 58 4.45 2.09 -5.68
N VAL A 59 5.67 2.24 -5.20
CA VAL A 59 6.54 1.17 -4.69
C VAL A 59 6.10 0.75 -3.29
N ALA A 60 5.91 -0.56 -3.07
CA ALA A 60 5.28 -1.08 -1.87
C ALA A 60 6.12 -2.18 -1.19
N TYR A 61 6.15 -2.24 0.12
CA TYR A 61 6.12 -1.10 1.03
C TYR A 61 7.55 -0.89 1.52
N CYS A 62 7.90 0.36 1.74
CA CYS A 62 9.23 0.77 2.13
C CYS A 62 9.25 1.03 3.64
N ALA A 63 10.05 0.25 4.37
CA ALA A 63 10.19 0.39 5.82
C ALA A 63 10.80 1.75 6.18
N THR A 64 10.42 2.28 7.34
CA THR A 64 11.08 3.46 7.93
C THR A 64 12.45 3.14 8.53
N SER A 65 12.59 1.92 9.04
CA SER A 65 13.80 1.40 9.69
C SER A 65 13.90 -0.11 9.50
N LYS A 66 15.06 -0.70 9.84
CA LYS A 66 15.24 -2.17 9.87
C LYS A 66 14.27 -2.83 10.86
N ASP A 67 14.02 -2.22 12.02
CA ASP A 67 13.07 -2.75 13.01
C ASP A 67 11.60 -2.54 12.58
N GLY A 68 11.35 -1.53 11.75
CA GLY A 68 10.07 -1.27 11.10
C GLY A 68 9.70 -2.24 9.96
N GLN A 69 10.56 -3.19 9.60
CA GLN A 69 10.27 -4.18 8.57
C GLN A 69 9.26 -5.26 9.04
N THR A 70 8.42 -5.69 8.11
CA THR A 70 7.48 -6.81 8.25
C THR A 70 8.20 -8.14 8.05
N PHE A 71 9.12 -8.20 7.09
CA PHE A 71 9.98 -9.33 6.79
C PHE A 71 11.31 -8.83 6.22
N VAL A 72 12.32 -9.70 6.21
CA VAL A 72 13.68 -9.37 5.73
C VAL A 72 13.68 -8.97 4.25
N ASP A 73 12.80 -9.58 3.44
CA ASP A 73 12.65 -9.31 2.01
C ASP A 73 11.83 -8.04 1.70
N GLN A 74 11.99 -6.98 2.49
CA GLN A 74 11.25 -5.72 2.37
C GLN A 74 12.22 -4.57 2.13
N ALA A 75 11.86 -3.67 1.20
CA ALA A 75 12.57 -2.42 0.99
C ALA A 75 12.66 -1.58 2.29
N HIS A 76 13.74 -0.83 2.47
CA HIS A 76 13.95 0.11 3.58
C HIS A 76 14.46 1.44 2.99
N LEU A 77 13.78 2.55 3.26
CA LEU A 77 14.22 3.89 2.86
C LEU A 77 15.37 4.36 3.75
N SER A 78 16.58 4.20 3.25
CA SER A 78 17.83 4.56 3.94
C SER A 78 18.87 5.09 2.95
N ASN A 79 19.90 5.77 3.48
CA ASN A 79 21.08 6.19 2.71
C ASN A 79 21.66 5.06 1.84
N ASP A 80 21.71 3.83 2.35
CA ASP A 80 22.28 2.67 1.65
C ASP A 80 21.48 2.27 0.40
N THR A 81 20.21 2.67 0.31
CA THR A 81 19.29 2.30 -0.79
C THR A 81 19.00 3.43 -1.77
N VAL A 82 19.48 4.65 -1.49
CA VAL A 82 19.17 5.85 -2.32
C VAL A 82 19.61 5.66 -3.76
N ALA A 83 20.82 5.12 -3.98
CA ALA A 83 21.35 4.89 -5.32
C ALA A 83 20.50 3.89 -6.13
N ASP A 84 20.08 2.80 -5.50
CA ASP A 84 19.24 1.79 -6.16
C ASP A 84 17.83 2.32 -6.45
N PHE A 85 17.22 3.05 -5.51
CA PHE A 85 15.92 3.65 -5.73
C PHE A 85 15.97 4.73 -6.82
N LYS A 86 17.07 5.47 -6.93
CA LYS A 86 17.24 6.45 -8.00
C LYS A 86 17.19 5.80 -9.39
N VAL A 87 17.77 4.60 -9.56
CA VAL A 87 17.63 3.85 -10.81
C VAL A 87 16.17 3.50 -11.09
N LEU A 88 15.40 3.12 -10.07
CA LEU A 88 13.96 2.85 -10.20
C LEU A 88 13.18 4.10 -10.61
N THR A 89 13.38 5.22 -9.93
CA THR A 89 12.66 6.47 -10.22
C THR A 89 13.01 6.99 -11.61
N ASP A 90 14.29 6.97 -11.98
CA ASP A 90 14.76 7.40 -13.30
C ASP A 90 14.12 6.54 -14.42
N ALA A 91 13.98 5.23 -14.20
CA ALA A 91 13.29 4.32 -15.14
C ALA A 91 11.79 4.64 -15.25
N VAL A 92 11.11 4.99 -14.15
CA VAL A 92 9.71 5.43 -14.16
C VAL A 92 9.55 6.78 -14.89
N HIS A 93 10.42 7.74 -14.59
CA HIS A 93 10.41 9.09 -15.16
C HIS A 93 10.70 9.11 -16.65
N LYS A 94 11.53 8.18 -17.16
CA LYS A 94 11.80 7.99 -18.59
C LYS A 94 10.51 7.83 -19.42
N HIS A 95 9.44 7.29 -18.82
CA HIS A 95 8.14 7.11 -19.47
C HIS A 95 7.12 8.20 -19.10
N GLY A 96 7.53 9.28 -18.42
CA GLY A 96 6.68 10.42 -18.06
C GLY A 96 5.64 10.13 -16.98
N ALA A 97 5.84 9.09 -16.18
CA ALA A 97 5.06 8.82 -14.97
C ALA A 97 5.81 9.33 -13.74
N ALA A 98 5.10 9.62 -12.65
CA ALA A 98 5.67 9.91 -11.34
C ALA A 98 5.97 8.60 -10.56
N ALA A 99 6.90 8.64 -9.62
CA ALA A 99 7.18 7.57 -8.69
C ALA A 99 6.72 7.95 -7.27
N GLN A 100 6.05 7.02 -6.59
CA GLN A 100 5.63 7.20 -5.19
C GLN A 100 6.20 6.10 -4.29
N ALA A 101 6.75 6.46 -3.13
CA ALA A 101 7.17 5.47 -2.12
C ALA A 101 6.10 5.31 -1.05
N GLN A 102 5.58 4.09 -0.83
CA GLN A 102 4.69 3.84 0.32
C GLN A 102 5.52 3.60 1.58
N ILE A 103 5.53 4.57 2.49
CA ILE A 103 6.27 4.51 3.76
C ILE A 103 5.44 3.73 4.79
N THR A 104 6.06 2.70 5.38
CA THR A 104 5.39 1.78 6.31
C THR A 104 6.28 1.47 7.50
N HIS A 105 5.65 1.27 8.67
CA HIS A 105 6.28 0.62 9.82
C HIS A 105 5.41 -0.57 10.26
N ALA A 106 6.00 -1.74 10.44
CA ALA A 106 5.30 -3.00 10.77
C ALA A 106 4.56 -2.96 12.12
N GLY A 107 5.15 -2.27 13.10
CA GLY A 107 4.67 -2.31 14.48
C GLY A 107 4.71 -3.75 14.98
N ALA A 108 3.63 -4.22 15.62
CA ALA A 108 3.54 -5.60 16.07
C ALA A 108 3.32 -6.63 14.94
N PHE A 109 2.90 -6.19 13.74
CA PHE A 109 2.68 -7.05 12.58
C PHE A 109 4.00 -7.33 11.85
N THR A 110 4.96 -7.95 12.56
CA THR A 110 6.30 -8.25 12.04
C THR A 110 6.62 -9.74 12.20
N PHE A 111 7.27 -10.28 11.16
CA PHE A 111 7.74 -11.65 11.06
C PHE A 111 9.27 -11.72 10.96
N LEU A 112 9.97 -10.67 11.42
CA LEU A 112 11.43 -10.65 11.48
C LEU A 112 11.95 -11.72 12.47
N PRO A 113 13.09 -12.37 12.15
CA PRO A 113 13.80 -13.22 13.10
C PRO A 113 14.15 -12.46 14.38
N LYS A 114 14.19 -13.17 15.53
CA LYS A 114 14.46 -12.57 16.85
C LYS A 114 15.81 -11.85 16.96
N ASP A 115 16.77 -12.24 16.16
CA ASP A 115 18.15 -11.74 16.10
C ASP A 115 18.33 -10.65 15.03
N PHE A 116 17.30 -10.36 14.24
CA PHE A 116 17.36 -9.32 13.20
C PHE A 116 17.18 -7.91 13.76
N SER A 117 16.38 -7.77 14.82
CA SER A 117 15.95 -6.46 15.33
C SER A 117 15.49 -6.55 16.80
N SER A 118 14.79 -5.54 17.33
CA SER A 118 14.48 -5.47 18.76
C SER A 118 13.68 -6.70 19.25
N MET A 119 13.86 -7.16 20.48
CA MET A 119 13.09 -8.34 20.92
C MET A 119 11.59 -8.07 21.12
N LYS A 120 11.21 -6.81 21.34
CA LYS A 120 9.84 -6.38 21.63
C LYS A 120 9.40 -5.35 20.59
N PRO A 121 8.74 -5.76 19.49
CA PRO A 121 8.22 -4.79 18.54
C PRO A 121 7.24 -3.83 19.22
N ILE A 122 7.19 -2.60 18.72
CA ILE A 122 6.31 -1.55 19.24
C ILE A 122 4.90 -1.63 18.65
N SER A 123 3.92 -1.12 19.40
CA SER A 123 2.53 -1.01 18.96
C SER A 123 1.78 0.03 19.80
N ALA A 124 0.56 0.37 19.38
CA ALA A 124 -0.34 1.20 20.17
C ALA A 124 -0.58 0.61 21.58
N ASN A 125 -0.62 -0.72 21.69
CA ASN A 125 -0.79 -1.41 22.97
C ASN A 125 0.27 -2.51 23.21
N GLY A 126 0.60 -2.75 24.48
CA GLY A 126 1.62 -3.71 24.90
C GLY A 126 1.07 -5.11 25.14
N GLY A 127 1.92 -6.01 25.64
CA GLY A 127 1.53 -7.35 26.09
C GLY A 127 1.88 -8.44 25.09
N PHE A 128 1.06 -9.48 25.00
CA PHE A 128 1.33 -10.61 24.14
C PHE A 128 1.25 -10.23 22.65
N ASN A 129 2.24 -10.68 21.88
CA ASN A 129 2.32 -10.51 20.44
C ASN A 129 1.99 -11.83 19.73
N LYS A 130 0.73 -11.97 19.29
CA LYS A 130 0.27 -13.14 18.54
C LYS A 130 1.08 -13.38 17.26
N PHE A 131 1.49 -12.31 16.55
CA PHE A 131 2.26 -12.42 15.32
C PHE A 131 3.70 -12.91 15.57
N GLY A 132 4.26 -12.54 16.71
CA GLY A 132 5.62 -12.90 17.09
C GLY A 132 5.80 -14.32 17.64
N VAL A 133 4.72 -15.10 17.81
CA VAL A 133 4.80 -16.49 18.28
C VAL A 133 5.71 -17.33 17.38
N MET A 134 5.59 -17.11 16.07
CA MET A 134 6.33 -17.87 15.06
C MET A 134 7.79 -17.44 14.92
N THR A 135 8.16 -16.27 15.45
CA THR A 135 9.51 -15.71 15.35
C THR A 135 10.24 -15.64 16.69
N GLY A 136 9.57 -16.04 17.78
CA GLY A 136 10.10 -15.91 19.15
C GLY A 136 10.00 -14.49 19.73
N ARG A 137 9.33 -13.55 19.06
CA ARG A 137 9.07 -12.18 19.54
C ARG A 137 7.73 -12.11 20.29
N TYR A 138 7.60 -12.89 21.37
CA TYR A 138 6.32 -13.14 22.07
C TYR A 138 5.64 -11.92 22.70
N MET A 139 6.38 -10.83 22.92
CA MET A 139 5.89 -9.64 23.61
C MET A 139 6.03 -8.41 22.72
N LYS A 140 5.08 -7.48 22.80
CA LYS A 140 5.13 -6.16 22.17
C LYS A 140 5.14 -5.06 23.22
N LYS A 141 5.83 -3.96 22.93
CA LYS A 141 5.91 -2.78 23.80
C LYS A 141 4.74 -1.83 23.48
N LYS A 142 4.03 -1.35 24.52
CA LYS A 142 3.12 -0.21 24.40
C LYS A 142 3.97 1.04 24.17
N MET A 143 3.76 1.75 23.07
CA MET A 143 4.50 2.98 22.81
C MET A 143 4.22 4.06 23.85
N ASP A 144 5.27 4.61 24.44
CA ASP A 144 5.25 5.84 25.22
C ASP A 144 5.46 7.07 24.30
N ARG A 145 5.58 8.26 24.88
CA ARG A 145 5.73 9.50 24.09
C ARG A 145 7.06 9.54 23.35
N ASP A 146 8.14 9.12 23.99
CA ASP A 146 9.48 9.09 23.40
C ASP A 146 9.54 8.10 22.22
N ASP A 147 8.89 6.93 22.36
CA ASP A 147 8.73 5.98 21.25
C ASP A 147 7.97 6.61 20.07
N MET A 148 6.87 7.33 20.35
CA MET A 148 6.08 7.97 19.30
C MET A 148 6.88 9.08 18.60
N ASP A 149 7.67 9.87 19.34
CA ASP A 149 8.53 10.91 18.76
C ASP A 149 9.62 10.28 17.87
N ALA A 150 10.29 9.24 18.36
CA ALA A 150 11.30 8.52 17.60
C ALA A 150 10.73 7.93 16.30
N ILE A 151 9.55 7.33 16.34
CA ILE A 151 8.90 6.78 15.15
C ILE A 151 8.47 7.87 14.18
N ALA A 152 7.92 8.98 14.67
CA ALA A 152 7.60 10.10 13.78
C ALA A 152 8.84 10.61 13.05
N ASP A 153 9.99 10.67 13.73
CA ASP A 153 11.27 11.02 13.12
C ASP A 153 11.75 9.97 12.11
N GLU A 154 11.47 8.68 12.31
CA GLU A 154 11.75 7.65 11.30
C GLU A 154 10.91 7.84 10.04
N PHE A 155 9.62 8.18 10.15
CA PHE A 155 8.77 8.49 9.00
C PHE A 155 9.29 9.73 8.25
N VAL A 156 9.71 10.77 8.97
CA VAL A 156 10.33 11.96 8.39
C VAL A 156 11.61 11.59 7.63
N LYS A 157 12.54 10.86 8.25
CA LYS A 157 13.79 10.43 7.60
C LYS A 157 13.52 9.59 6.35
N ALA A 158 12.57 8.66 6.42
CA ALA A 158 12.18 7.85 5.27
C ALA A 158 11.64 8.72 4.12
N ALA A 159 10.85 9.75 4.41
CA ALA A 159 10.35 10.68 3.40
C ALA A 159 11.47 11.52 2.78
N LEU A 160 12.46 11.94 3.57
CA LEU A 160 13.65 12.65 3.08
C LEU A 160 14.53 11.75 2.20
N HIS A 161 14.77 10.49 2.58
CA HIS A 161 15.48 9.54 1.72
C HIS A 161 14.69 9.25 0.43
N ALA A 162 13.35 9.22 0.48
CA ALA A 162 12.53 9.09 -0.72
C ALA A 162 12.73 10.30 -1.65
N LYS A 163 12.76 11.53 -1.11
CA LYS A 163 13.10 12.75 -1.87
C LYS A 163 14.47 12.63 -2.52
N GLU A 164 15.51 12.26 -1.76
CA GLU A 164 16.87 12.08 -2.26
C GLU A 164 16.97 11.00 -3.35
N SER A 165 16.13 9.98 -3.25
CA SER A 165 16.02 8.91 -4.24
C SER A 165 15.26 9.32 -5.50
N GLY A 166 14.72 10.53 -5.59
CA GLY A 166 14.01 11.01 -6.77
C GLY A 166 12.54 10.59 -6.84
N PHE A 167 11.92 10.16 -5.74
CA PHE A 167 10.46 10.00 -5.72
C PHE A 167 9.79 11.37 -5.84
N ASP A 168 8.59 11.43 -6.42
CA ASP A 168 7.79 12.66 -6.55
C ASP A 168 6.74 12.77 -5.43
N ALA A 169 6.43 11.63 -4.81
CA ALA A 169 5.42 11.52 -3.77
C ALA A 169 5.80 10.45 -2.74
N VAL A 170 5.24 10.60 -1.54
CA VAL A 170 5.25 9.57 -0.49
C VAL A 170 3.83 9.27 -0.06
N GLU A 171 3.52 7.98 0.13
CA GLU A 171 2.23 7.52 0.68
C GLU A 171 2.45 7.02 2.11
N ILE A 172 1.89 7.72 3.10
CA ILE A 172 1.95 7.27 4.50
C ILE A 172 0.93 6.14 4.69
N HIS A 173 1.41 4.96 5.11
CA HIS A 173 0.54 3.82 5.26
C HIS A 173 -0.18 3.79 6.62
N MET A 174 -1.48 4.09 6.60
CA MET A 174 -2.39 4.11 7.75
C MET A 174 -3.50 3.04 7.68
N GLY A 175 -3.23 1.91 7.01
CA GLY A 175 -4.21 0.83 6.80
C GLY A 175 -3.67 -0.56 7.13
N HIS A 176 -4.52 -1.56 6.96
CA HIS A 176 -4.17 -2.99 6.92
C HIS A 176 -3.52 -3.63 8.16
N GLY A 177 -3.46 -2.92 9.29
CA GLY A 177 -2.89 -3.43 10.54
C GLY A 177 -1.39 -3.15 10.74
N TYR A 178 -0.78 -2.30 9.92
CA TYR A 178 0.54 -1.72 10.16
C TYR A 178 0.52 -0.74 11.34
N LEU A 179 1.68 -0.22 11.76
CA LEU A 179 1.80 0.52 13.02
C LEU A 179 0.79 1.65 13.19
N LEU A 180 0.66 2.54 12.19
CA LEU A 180 -0.31 3.64 12.29
C LEU A 180 -1.74 3.11 12.32
N ALA A 181 -2.06 2.07 11.54
CA ALA A 181 -3.36 1.40 11.63
C ALA A 181 -3.60 0.74 13.01
N GLN A 182 -2.56 0.27 13.70
CA GLN A 182 -2.66 -0.28 15.07
C GLN A 182 -3.03 0.79 16.09
N PHE A 183 -2.76 2.08 15.83
CA PHE A 183 -3.33 3.18 16.60
C PHE A 183 -4.78 3.46 16.19
N ILE A 184 -5.09 3.42 14.91
CA ILE A 184 -6.40 3.84 14.38
C ILE A 184 -7.51 2.83 14.73
N THR A 185 -7.24 1.53 14.62
CA THR A 185 -8.28 0.50 14.84
C THR A 185 -8.53 0.21 16.32
N PRO A 186 -9.81 0.20 16.77
CA PRO A 186 -10.14 -0.22 18.14
C PRO A 186 -9.84 -1.70 18.39
N PHE A 187 -9.62 -2.49 17.33
CA PHE A 187 -9.23 -3.89 17.44
C PHE A 187 -7.83 -4.08 18.05
N TYR A 188 -6.91 -3.15 17.78
CA TYR A 188 -5.54 -3.19 18.30
C TYR A 188 -5.27 -2.14 19.38
N ASN A 189 -5.95 -0.99 19.32
CA ASN A 189 -5.77 0.10 20.25
C ASN A 189 -6.81 0.06 21.38
N THR A 190 -6.43 -0.52 22.50
CA THR A 190 -7.22 -0.51 23.74
C THR A 190 -6.64 0.45 24.79
N ARG A 191 -5.91 1.50 24.35
CA ARG A 191 -5.36 2.50 25.28
C ARG A 191 -6.48 3.28 25.96
N THR A 192 -6.23 3.70 27.19
CA THR A 192 -7.12 4.55 28.01
C THR A 192 -6.60 5.97 28.16
N ASP A 193 -5.41 6.26 27.63
CA ASP A 193 -4.85 7.61 27.55
C ASP A 193 -5.38 8.36 26.32
N GLU A 194 -4.84 9.53 26.06
CA GLU A 194 -5.33 10.44 25.03
C GLU A 194 -5.14 9.94 23.58
N TYR A 195 -4.47 8.81 23.38
CA TYR A 195 -4.26 8.15 22.09
C TYR A 195 -5.18 6.94 21.87
N GLY A 196 -6.15 6.70 22.78
CA GLY A 196 -7.12 5.60 22.68
C GLY A 196 -8.57 6.05 22.88
N GLY A 197 -9.49 5.09 22.86
CA GLY A 197 -10.92 5.35 22.97
C GLY A 197 -11.53 5.78 21.63
N ASN A 198 -12.05 7.00 21.52
CA ASN A 198 -12.75 7.48 20.32
C ASN A 198 -11.80 7.68 19.12
N ILE A 199 -12.36 7.76 17.91
CA ILE A 199 -11.57 7.87 16.66
C ILE A 199 -10.65 9.10 16.62
N HIS A 200 -11.05 10.25 17.17
CA HIS A 200 -10.22 11.45 17.17
C HIS A 200 -8.96 11.30 18.02
N ASN A 201 -9.08 10.65 19.19
CA ASN A 201 -7.92 10.31 20.02
C ASN A 201 -7.00 9.30 19.31
N ARG A 202 -7.58 8.25 18.74
CA ARG A 202 -6.84 7.20 18.00
C ARG A 202 -6.10 7.74 16.77
N MET A 203 -6.61 8.83 16.18
CA MET A 203 -5.99 9.53 15.05
C MET A 203 -4.90 10.54 15.44
N LYS A 204 -4.73 10.89 16.72
CA LYS A 204 -3.75 11.92 17.13
C LYS A 204 -2.33 11.61 16.65
N PHE A 205 -1.82 10.42 16.97
CA PHE A 205 -0.46 10.03 16.58
C PHE A 205 -0.31 9.87 15.05
N PRO A 206 -1.21 9.16 14.32
CA PRO A 206 -1.18 9.14 12.86
C PRO A 206 -1.21 10.55 12.21
N ALA A 207 -2.02 11.47 12.72
CA ALA A 207 -2.09 12.84 12.23
C ALA A 207 -0.81 13.64 12.53
N GLU A 208 -0.20 13.43 13.70
CA GLU A 208 1.09 14.01 14.06
C GLU A 208 2.21 13.56 13.11
N VAL A 209 2.25 12.27 12.78
CA VAL A 209 3.20 11.72 11.78
C VAL A 209 2.99 12.36 10.41
N LEU A 210 1.74 12.46 9.95
CA LEU A 210 1.42 13.13 8.69
C LEU A 210 1.86 14.59 8.69
N SER A 211 1.57 15.34 9.75
CA SER A 211 1.98 16.75 9.89
C SER A 211 3.50 16.90 9.81
N LYS A 212 4.25 16.10 10.59
CA LYS A 212 5.72 16.16 10.60
C LYS A 212 6.33 15.82 9.24
N VAL A 213 5.76 14.85 8.51
CA VAL A 213 6.22 14.52 7.15
C VAL A 213 5.92 15.66 6.18
N LEU A 214 4.71 16.24 6.22
CA LEU A 214 4.35 17.42 5.42
C LEU A 214 5.32 18.58 5.66
N ASP A 215 5.59 18.90 6.92
CA ASP A 215 6.52 19.98 7.31
C ASP A 215 7.94 19.72 6.81
N ALA A 216 8.42 18.48 6.92
CA ALA A 216 9.79 18.12 6.56
C ALA A 216 10.05 18.13 5.05
N VAL A 217 9.08 17.70 4.24
CA VAL A 217 9.25 17.65 2.77
C VAL A 217 8.81 18.93 2.07
N GLY A 218 8.02 19.77 2.74
CA GLY A 218 7.52 21.03 2.20
C GLY A 218 6.82 20.85 0.85
N ASN A 219 7.17 21.70 -0.11
CA ASN A 219 6.63 21.66 -1.48
C ASN A 219 7.46 20.79 -2.45
N ASP A 220 8.44 20.03 -1.95
CA ASP A 220 9.31 19.21 -2.81
C ASP A 220 8.71 17.83 -3.10
N LEU A 221 7.77 17.36 -2.28
CA LEU A 221 7.09 16.08 -2.46
C LEU A 221 5.58 16.19 -2.22
N ALA A 222 4.79 15.46 -3.01
CA ALA A 222 3.40 15.22 -2.66
C ALA A 222 3.29 14.16 -1.55
N VAL A 223 2.74 14.53 -0.39
CA VAL A 223 2.37 13.59 0.69
C VAL A 223 0.93 13.11 0.54
N THR A 224 0.75 11.81 0.30
CA THR A 224 -0.54 11.12 0.23
C THR A 224 -0.71 10.14 1.39
N VAL A 225 -1.93 9.64 1.61
CA VAL A 225 -2.21 8.67 2.69
C VAL A 225 -3.05 7.52 2.16
N LYS A 226 -2.69 6.29 2.53
CA LYS A 226 -3.56 5.12 2.33
C LYS A 226 -4.10 4.62 3.66
N TYR A 227 -5.42 4.59 3.79
CA TYR A 227 -6.11 4.12 4.99
C TYR A 227 -7.27 3.18 4.65
N SER A 228 -7.70 2.38 5.65
CA SER A 228 -8.84 1.49 5.52
C SER A 228 -10.14 2.27 5.78
N GLN A 229 -11.06 2.29 4.81
CA GLN A 229 -12.40 2.88 4.97
C GLN A 229 -13.21 2.10 6.02
N THR A 230 -13.00 0.79 6.06
CA THR A 230 -13.45 -0.11 7.11
C THR A 230 -12.46 -1.24 7.28
N ASP A 231 -12.33 -1.74 8.51
CA ASP A 231 -11.51 -2.92 8.78
C ASP A 231 -12.17 -4.22 8.34
N GLY A 232 -13.47 -4.22 8.00
CA GLY A 232 -14.18 -5.44 7.56
C GLY A 232 -14.21 -6.56 8.61
N LYS A 233 -13.97 -6.23 9.88
CA LYS A 233 -13.88 -7.13 11.02
C LYS A 233 -14.71 -6.57 12.18
N GLU A 234 -15.48 -7.45 12.83
CA GLU A 234 -16.17 -7.12 14.07
C GLU A 234 -15.20 -6.59 15.13
N GLY A 235 -15.54 -5.44 15.74
CA GLY A 235 -14.68 -4.74 16.68
C GLY A 235 -13.55 -3.92 16.05
N GLY A 236 -13.50 -3.82 14.71
CA GLY A 236 -12.62 -2.91 13.97
C GLY A 236 -13.34 -1.64 13.52
N ASN A 237 -12.61 -0.79 12.78
CA ASN A 237 -13.13 0.47 12.26
C ASN A 237 -14.33 0.26 11.31
N THR A 238 -15.36 1.06 11.54
CA THR A 238 -16.54 1.14 10.68
C THR A 238 -16.38 2.19 9.58
N VAL A 239 -17.27 2.20 8.58
CA VAL A 239 -17.30 3.26 7.54
C VAL A 239 -17.53 4.64 8.14
N THR A 240 -18.33 4.73 9.21
CA THR A 240 -18.53 5.98 9.97
C THR A 240 -17.22 6.51 10.53
N GLU A 241 -16.39 5.64 11.10
CA GLU A 241 -15.04 6.03 11.53
C GLU A 241 -14.12 6.31 10.34
N GLY A 242 -14.27 5.60 9.22
CA GLY A 242 -13.60 5.90 7.95
C GLY A 242 -13.85 7.32 7.43
N ILE A 243 -15.05 7.85 7.64
CA ILE A 243 -15.40 9.26 7.34
C ILE A 243 -14.66 10.21 8.28
N GLU A 244 -14.62 9.92 9.58
CA GLU A 244 -13.89 10.76 10.55
C GLU A 244 -12.38 10.74 10.32
N ILE A 245 -11.81 9.59 9.91
CA ILE A 245 -10.41 9.50 9.46
C ILE A 245 -10.20 10.45 8.28
N ALA A 246 -11.05 10.40 7.25
CA ALA A 246 -10.94 11.26 6.08
C ALA A 246 -10.94 12.76 6.45
N LYS A 247 -11.84 13.17 7.36
CA LYS A 247 -11.93 14.55 7.84
C LYS A 247 -10.65 14.99 8.57
N VAL A 248 -10.08 14.11 9.40
CA VAL A 248 -8.80 14.40 10.06
C VAL A 248 -7.67 14.53 9.04
N LEU A 249 -7.57 13.62 8.07
CA LEU A 249 -6.54 13.68 7.03
C LEU A 249 -6.63 14.97 6.18
N GLN A 250 -7.85 15.37 5.80
CA GLN A 250 -8.10 16.64 5.12
C GLN A 250 -7.66 17.82 5.98
N LYS A 251 -8.06 17.84 7.27
CA LYS A 251 -7.71 18.91 8.20
C LYS A 251 -6.20 19.03 8.41
N THR A 252 -5.50 17.90 8.46
CA THR A 252 -4.03 17.87 8.63
C THR A 252 -3.30 18.30 7.34
N GLY A 253 -3.95 18.21 6.17
CA GLY A 253 -3.39 18.69 4.91
C GLY A 253 -2.81 17.60 4.00
N ALA A 254 -3.27 16.34 4.12
CA ALA A 254 -2.92 15.32 3.13
C ALA A 254 -3.30 15.79 1.71
N HIS A 255 -2.39 15.67 0.76
CA HIS A 255 -2.64 16.12 -0.62
C HIS A 255 -3.63 15.23 -1.37
N MET A 256 -3.71 13.96 -0.99
CA MET A 256 -4.69 12.99 -1.49
C MET A 256 -4.80 11.81 -0.52
N ALA A 257 -6.00 11.24 -0.39
CA ALA A 257 -6.18 9.97 0.31
C ALA A 257 -6.59 8.85 -0.65
N GLN A 258 -5.88 7.73 -0.60
CA GLN A 258 -6.24 6.50 -1.30
C GLN A 258 -7.05 5.58 -0.40
N LEU A 259 -8.27 5.27 -0.85
CA LEU A 259 -9.26 4.54 -0.08
C LEU A 259 -9.07 3.02 -0.22
N SER A 260 -8.70 2.33 0.85
CA SER A 260 -8.57 0.87 0.88
C SER A 260 -9.48 0.23 1.93
N ASN A 261 -9.35 -1.07 2.19
CA ASN A 261 -10.19 -1.79 3.13
C ASN A 261 -9.44 -2.95 3.80
N GLY A 262 -9.95 -3.38 4.95
CA GLY A 262 -9.54 -4.63 5.59
C GLY A 262 -8.25 -4.53 6.42
N LEU A 263 -7.90 -5.67 6.99
CA LEU A 263 -6.69 -5.97 7.77
C LEU A 263 -5.98 -7.18 7.15
N ASN A 264 -4.65 -7.21 7.24
CA ASN A 264 -3.81 -8.25 6.61
C ASN A 264 -4.09 -9.68 7.10
N VAL A 265 -4.73 -9.86 8.26
CA VAL A 265 -4.96 -11.19 8.85
C VAL A 265 -6.42 -11.45 9.15
N GLU A 266 -7.14 -10.43 9.61
CA GLU A 266 -8.50 -10.60 10.13
C GLU A 266 -9.61 -10.50 9.08
N SER A 267 -9.33 -9.92 7.90
CA SER A 267 -10.36 -9.55 6.92
C SER A 267 -9.81 -9.39 5.50
N ILE A 268 -9.02 -10.35 5.04
CA ILE A 268 -8.29 -10.27 3.77
C ILE A 268 -9.25 -10.15 2.57
N SER A 269 -10.37 -10.88 2.56
CA SER A 269 -11.41 -10.78 1.53
C SER A 269 -12.04 -9.39 1.44
N THR A 270 -12.00 -8.59 2.52
CA THR A 270 -12.46 -7.19 2.47
C THR A 270 -11.48 -6.34 1.65
N MET A 271 -10.18 -6.63 1.74
CA MET A 271 -9.15 -5.94 0.97
C MET A 271 -9.22 -6.27 -0.53
N PHE A 272 -9.36 -7.56 -0.87
CA PHE A 272 -9.32 -8.03 -2.25
C PHE A 272 -10.69 -8.13 -2.94
N GLY A 273 -11.79 -7.99 -2.20
CA GLY A 273 -13.15 -8.15 -2.72
C GLY A 273 -13.61 -9.60 -2.87
N ASN A 274 -12.71 -10.56 -2.62
CA ASN A 274 -12.97 -12.00 -2.63
C ASN A 274 -11.87 -12.75 -1.84
N PRO A 275 -12.12 -13.99 -1.40
CA PRO A 275 -11.14 -14.78 -0.65
C PRO A 275 -9.80 -14.99 -1.38
N LEU A 276 -8.73 -15.24 -0.62
CA LEU A 276 -7.49 -15.76 -1.19
C LEU A 276 -7.70 -17.23 -1.62
N PRO A 277 -7.08 -17.68 -2.72
CA PRO A 277 -7.14 -19.07 -3.11
C PRO A 277 -6.40 -19.93 -2.07
N ALA A 278 -6.75 -21.22 -1.99
CA ALA A 278 -5.86 -22.18 -1.35
C ALA A 278 -4.48 -22.09 -2.01
N SER A 279 -3.46 -21.73 -1.25
CA SER A 279 -2.14 -21.45 -1.82
C SER A 279 -1.60 -22.69 -2.54
N SER A 280 -1.47 -22.61 -3.87
CA SER A 280 -0.78 -23.61 -4.69
C SER A 280 0.73 -23.59 -4.46
N VAL A 281 1.25 -22.50 -3.88
CA VAL A 281 2.67 -22.28 -3.59
C VAL A 281 2.92 -22.43 -2.09
N LYS A 282 3.89 -23.30 -1.74
CA LYS A 282 4.37 -23.46 -0.36
C LYS A 282 5.59 -22.54 -0.17
N PRO A 283 5.50 -21.47 0.64
CA PRO A 283 6.65 -20.61 0.91
C PRO A 283 7.83 -21.45 1.41
N LYS A 284 9.04 -21.13 0.94
CA LYS A 284 10.27 -21.78 1.43
C LYS A 284 10.56 -21.42 2.89
N ASN A 285 10.20 -20.20 3.30
CA ASN A 285 10.32 -19.76 4.68
C ASN A 285 9.31 -20.52 5.56
N LEU A 286 9.81 -21.35 6.47
CA LEU A 286 9.03 -22.21 7.35
C LEU A 286 8.09 -21.41 8.27
N ILE A 287 8.51 -20.22 8.70
CA ILE A 287 7.74 -19.31 9.56
C ILE A 287 6.54 -18.75 8.77
N VAL A 288 6.78 -18.29 7.54
CA VAL A 288 5.71 -17.81 6.66
C VAL A 288 4.76 -18.94 6.30
N ARG A 289 5.28 -20.13 6.00
CA ARG A 289 4.48 -21.31 5.68
C ARG A 289 3.59 -21.73 6.85
N LEU A 290 4.13 -21.76 8.07
CA LEU A 290 3.33 -22.10 9.25
C LEU A 290 2.35 -20.97 9.61
N GLY A 291 2.74 -19.71 9.44
CA GLY A 291 1.86 -18.55 9.56
C GLY A 291 0.68 -18.58 8.59
N MET A 292 0.90 -19.02 7.34
CA MET A 292 -0.17 -19.26 6.36
C MET A 292 -1.08 -20.43 6.75
N MET A 293 -0.53 -21.54 7.26
CA MET A 293 -1.34 -22.68 7.73
C MET A 293 -2.13 -22.35 9.02
N MET A 294 -1.64 -21.41 9.83
CA MET A 294 -2.31 -20.89 11.01
C MET A 294 -3.15 -19.64 10.75
N GLN A 295 -3.28 -19.19 9.50
CA GLN A 295 -4.34 -18.23 9.19
C GLN A 295 -5.62 -18.89 9.68
N PRO A 296 -6.39 -18.21 10.54
CA PRO A 296 -7.66 -18.76 10.96
C PRO A 296 -8.39 -19.16 9.68
N LYS A 297 -9.09 -20.31 9.71
CA LYS A 297 -10.27 -20.46 8.86
C LYS A 297 -11.24 -19.37 9.31
N SER A 298 -10.91 -18.11 9.02
CA SER A 298 -11.70 -16.97 9.41
C SER A 298 -13.04 -17.25 8.75
N LYS A 299 -14.10 -17.12 9.53
CA LYS A 299 -15.46 -16.97 9.00
C LYS A 299 -15.53 -15.60 8.30
N GLU A 300 -14.59 -15.31 7.42
CA GLU A 300 -14.74 -14.23 6.49
C GLU A 300 -15.95 -14.58 5.63
N PRO A 301 -16.91 -13.67 5.49
CA PRO A 301 -18.06 -13.94 4.65
C PRO A 301 -17.55 -14.28 3.26
N ASP A 302 -18.12 -15.33 2.66
CA ASP A 302 -17.84 -15.65 1.28
C ASP A 302 -18.23 -14.42 0.43
N ARG A 303 -17.27 -13.90 -0.34
CA ARG A 303 -17.43 -12.67 -1.11
C ARG A 303 -17.13 -13.00 -2.56
N GLU A 304 -18.16 -12.88 -3.39
CA GLU A 304 -17.97 -12.91 -4.83
C GLU A 304 -17.38 -11.58 -5.28
N PHE A 305 -16.32 -11.65 -6.10
CA PHE A 305 -15.72 -10.44 -6.65
C PHE A 305 -16.73 -9.74 -7.55
N THR A 306 -16.91 -8.45 -7.32
CA THR A 306 -17.65 -7.56 -8.21
C THR A 306 -16.76 -6.37 -8.60
N PRO A 307 -16.79 -5.92 -9.87
CA PRO A 307 -16.15 -4.68 -10.24
C PRO A 307 -16.64 -3.54 -9.35
N LEU A 308 -15.74 -2.63 -8.99
CA LEU A 308 -16.05 -1.51 -8.10
C LEU A 308 -16.61 -1.90 -6.71
N TYR A 309 -16.23 -3.06 -6.16
CA TYR A 309 -16.74 -3.57 -4.87
C TYR A 309 -16.56 -2.62 -3.66
N SER A 310 -15.65 -1.64 -3.76
CA SER A 310 -15.39 -0.66 -2.70
C SER A 310 -16.20 0.63 -2.85
N MET A 311 -17.05 0.74 -3.87
CA MET A 311 -17.81 1.96 -4.19
C MET A 311 -18.77 2.39 -3.07
N PRO A 312 -19.58 1.51 -2.45
CA PRO A 312 -20.55 1.95 -1.45
C PRO A 312 -19.95 2.71 -0.25
N PRO A 313 -18.88 2.25 0.44
CA PRO A 313 -18.23 3.06 1.47
C PRO A 313 -17.48 4.27 0.90
N ALA A 314 -16.90 4.16 -0.30
CA ALA A 314 -16.15 5.25 -0.91
C ALA A 314 -17.03 6.47 -1.21
N LYS A 315 -18.26 6.26 -1.68
CA LYS A 315 -19.23 7.35 -1.92
C LYS A 315 -19.59 8.11 -0.64
N GLN A 316 -19.71 7.40 0.48
CA GLN A 316 -19.99 8.03 1.78
C GLN A 316 -18.84 8.92 2.23
N ILE A 317 -17.60 8.47 2.03
CA ILE A 317 -16.41 9.27 2.32
C ILE A 317 -16.32 10.47 1.38
N ARG A 318 -16.48 10.27 0.07
CA ARG A 318 -16.46 11.35 -0.92
C ARG A 318 -17.48 12.44 -0.59
N ALA A 319 -18.67 12.08 -0.13
CA ALA A 319 -19.70 13.04 0.26
C ALA A 319 -19.35 13.86 1.52
N ALA A 320 -18.35 13.45 2.31
CA ALA A 320 -18.03 14.05 3.59
C ALA A 320 -16.75 14.92 3.60
N VAL A 321 -15.96 14.89 2.53
CA VAL A 321 -14.70 15.62 2.40
C VAL A 321 -14.54 16.18 0.99
N ASP A 322 -13.69 17.19 0.82
CA ASP A 322 -13.37 17.85 -0.46
C ASP A 322 -11.95 17.57 -0.93
N MET A 323 -11.07 17.04 -0.07
CA MET A 323 -9.69 16.69 -0.44
C MET A 323 -9.65 15.71 -1.62
N PRO A 324 -8.59 15.70 -2.43
CA PRO A 324 -8.46 14.72 -3.50
C PRO A 324 -8.57 13.28 -2.99
N LEU A 325 -9.38 12.46 -3.65
CA LEU A 325 -9.56 11.04 -3.30
C LEU A 325 -9.16 10.13 -4.46
N CYS A 326 -8.36 9.10 -4.14
CA CYS A 326 -8.05 8.01 -5.05
C CYS A 326 -8.90 6.78 -4.72
N TYR A 327 -9.82 6.42 -5.61
CA TYR A 327 -10.62 5.21 -5.49
C TYR A 327 -9.76 3.97 -5.71
N LEU A 328 -9.88 2.93 -4.88
CA LEU A 328 -9.26 1.62 -5.13
C LEU A 328 -10.28 0.51 -4.83
N GLY A 329 -10.44 -0.42 -5.78
CA GLY A 329 -11.23 -1.64 -5.58
C GLY A 329 -11.94 -2.10 -6.84
N GLY A 330 -11.28 -2.91 -7.67
CA GLY A 330 -11.94 -3.66 -8.75
C GLY A 330 -12.22 -2.91 -10.04
N LEU A 331 -11.37 -1.96 -10.45
CA LEU A 331 -11.43 -1.37 -11.79
C LEU A 331 -10.94 -2.39 -12.84
N GLN A 332 -11.76 -2.71 -13.84
CA GLN A 332 -11.41 -3.63 -14.93
C GLN A 332 -11.54 -3.04 -16.34
N ASN A 333 -12.31 -1.97 -16.54
CA ASN A 333 -12.57 -1.40 -17.87
C ASN A 333 -12.82 0.12 -17.86
N MET A 334 -13.02 0.70 -19.05
CA MET A 334 -13.29 2.13 -19.19
C MET A 334 -14.63 2.57 -18.61
N ASP A 335 -15.65 1.72 -18.59
CA ASP A 335 -16.93 2.05 -17.96
C ASP A 335 -16.76 2.22 -16.46
N ASN A 336 -16.00 1.32 -15.81
CA ASN A 336 -15.61 1.47 -14.41
C ASN A 336 -14.84 2.77 -14.15
N ALA A 337 -13.87 3.10 -15.01
CA ALA A 337 -13.11 4.35 -14.89
C ALA A 337 -14.03 5.57 -15.00
N ASN A 338 -14.96 5.58 -15.96
CA ASN A 338 -15.94 6.65 -16.11
C ASN A 338 -16.86 6.75 -14.89
N THR A 339 -17.38 5.63 -14.37
CA THR A 339 -18.18 5.62 -13.15
C THR A 339 -17.43 6.23 -11.96
N ILE A 340 -16.15 5.86 -11.77
CA ILE A 340 -15.33 6.47 -10.70
C ILE A 340 -15.22 7.98 -10.88
N MET A 341 -15.01 8.47 -12.10
CA MET A 341 -14.96 9.91 -12.38
C MET A 341 -16.29 10.61 -12.15
N ASP A 342 -17.40 9.99 -12.54
CA ASP A 342 -18.75 10.55 -12.39
C ASP A 342 -19.20 10.59 -10.93
N GLU A 343 -18.71 9.68 -10.09
CA GLU A 343 -18.92 9.66 -8.64
C GLU A 343 -18.03 10.68 -7.90
N GLY A 344 -17.21 11.47 -8.61
CA GLY A 344 -16.45 12.59 -8.04
C GLY A 344 -15.09 12.23 -7.46
N PHE A 345 -14.53 11.06 -7.76
CA PHE A 345 -13.17 10.72 -7.36
C PHE A 345 -12.14 11.38 -8.29
N ASP A 346 -10.99 11.73 -7.72
CA ASP A 346 -9.95 12.48 -8.41
C ASP A 346 -8.98 11.57 -9.16
N ALA A 347 -8.71 10.40 -8.60
CA ALA A 347 -7.83 9.38 -9.15
C ALA A 347 -8.39 7.96 -8.92
N MET A 348 -7.76 6.98 -9.58
CA MET A 348 -8.09 5.57 -9.45
C MET A 348 -6.82 4.72 -9.35
N GLY A 349 -6.78 3.91 -8.30
CA GLY A 349 -5.73 2.95 -7.99
C GLY A 349 -6.00 1.60 -8.62
N LEU A 350 -4.97 0.99 -9.22
CA LEU A 350 -5.00 -0.35 -9.77
C LEU A 350 -3.86 -1.20 -9.19
N GLY A 351 -4.14 -2.48 -8.94
CA GLY A 351 -3.15 -3.46 -8.50
C GLY A 351 -3.14 -4.67 -9.43
N ARG A 352 -3.94 -5.69 -9.11
CA ARG A 352 -4.04 -6.98 -9.84
C ARG A 352 -4.23 -6.84 -11.35
N ALA A 353 -5.01 -5.86 -11.80
CA ALA A 353 -5.23 -5.60 -13.23
C ALA A 353 -3.94 -5.20 -13.97
N LEU A 354 -3.05 -4.44 -13.34
CA LEU A 354 -1.75 -4.06 -13.89
C LEU A 354 -0.70 -5.17 -13.76
N ILE A 355 -0.88 -6.11 -12.83
CA ILE A 355 -0.08 -7.34 -12.77
C ILE A 355 -0.45 -8.26 -13.95
N PHE A 356 -1.74 -8.35 -14.30
CA PHE A 356 -2.19 -9.07 -15.49
C PHE A 356 -1.63 -8.43 -16.77
N ASP A 357 -1.84 -7.13 -16.95
CA ASP A 357 -1.39 -6.40 -18.13
C ASP A 357 -0.83 -5.02 -17.70
N PRO A 358 0.51 -4.82 -17.71
CA PRO A 358 1.09 -3.53 -17.38
C PRO A 358 0.70 -2.44 -18.39
N GLY A 359 0.35 -2.81 -19.64
CA GLY A 359 -0.09 -1.93 -20.72
C GLY A 359 -1.59 -1.58 -20.71
N LEU A 360 -2.34 -2.06 -19.70
CA LEU A 360 -3.80 -1.95 -19.62
C LEU A 360 -4.33 -0.53 -19.86
N ILE A 361 -3.67 0.50 -19.31
CA ILE A 361 -4.16 1.88 -19.36
C ILE A 361 -4.09 2.42 -20.80
N ASN A 362 -2.97 2.26 -21.47
CA ASN A 362 -2.82 2.64 -22.88
C ASN A 362 -3.79 1.84 -23.77
N ALA A 363 -3.96 0.54 -23.51
CA ALA A 363 -4.85 -0.32 -24.29
C ALA A 363 -6.34 0.04 -24.11
N LEU A 364 -6.74 0.46 -22.91
CA LEU A 364 -8.07 1.02 -22.64
C LEU A 364 -8.25 2.38 -23.32
N GLN A 365 -7.22 3.24 -23.31
CA GLN A 365 -7.27 4.56 -23.93
C GLN A 365 -7.46 4.49 -25.45
N SER A 366 -6.73 3.60 -26.12
CA SER A 366 -6.84 3.39 -27.56
C SER A 366 -8.16 2.69 -27.93
N GLY A 367 -8.75 1.95 -26.99
CA GLY A 367 -9.90 1.08 -27.22
C GLY A 367 -9.53 -0.25 -27.86
N ASN A 368 -8.25 -0.65 -27.80
CA ASN A 368 -7.77 -1.95 -28.27
C ASN A 368 -8.35 -3.11 -27.45
N ILE A 369 -8.62 -2.86 -26.16
CA ILE A 369 -9.31 -3.79 -25.28
C ILE A 369 -10.52 -3.13 -24.65
N ARG A 370 -11.53 -3.95 -24.35
CA ARG A 370 -12.72 -3.51 -23.60
C ARG A 370 -12.62 -3.81 -22.12
N ASN A 371 -12.01 -4.91 -21.74
CA ASN A 371 -11.90 -5.37 -20.35
C ASN A 371 -10.48 -5.88 -20.07
N SER A 372 -10.01 -5.69 -18.84
CA SER A 372 -8.85 -6.40 -18.30
C SER A 372 -9.11 -7.90 -18.27
N GLY A 373 -8.09 -8.71 -18.56
CA GLY A 373 -8.16 -10.17 -18.39
C GLY A 373 -7.94 -10.65 -16.96
N CYS A 374 -7.78 -9.74 -15.98
CA CYS A 374 -7.65 -10.12 -14.58
C CYS A 374 -8.96 -10.70 -14.03
N THR A 375 -8.94 -11.98 -13.67
CA THR A 375 -10.08 -12.74 -13.10
C THR A 375 -10.28 -12.52 -11.60
N ALA A 376 -9.48 -11.65 -10.97
CA ALA A 376 -9.44 -11.48 -9.52
C ALA A 376 -9.16 -12.78 -8.73
N CYS A 377 -8.50 -13.78 -9.32
CA CYS A 377 -8.21 -15.08 -8.67
C CYS A 377 -7.24 -15.01 -7.47
N ASN A 378 -6.63 -13.85 -7.21
CA ASN A 378 -5.69 -13.58 -6.11
C ASN A 378 -4.43 -14.46 -6.05
N GLN A 379 -4.16 -15.29 -7.06
CA GLN A 379 -2.94 -16.11 -7.13
C GLN A 379 -1.66 -15.27 -7.18
N CYS A 380 -1.70 -14.06 -7.77
CA CYS A 380 -0.58 -13.11 -7.75
C CYS A 380 -0.10 -12.76 -6.33
N VAL A 381 -0.98 -12.80 -5.33
CA VAL A 381 -0.66 -12.54 -3.91
C VAL A 381 0.18 -13.68 -3.33
N THR A 382 -0.05 -14.93 -3.73
CA THR A 382 0.72 -16.08 -3.22
C THR A 382 2.14 -16.12 -3.82
N LEU A 383 2.31 -15.55 -5.02
CA LEU A 383 3.58 -15.54 -5.74
C LEU A 383 4.63 -14.58 -5.15
N MET A 384 4.25 -13.60 -4.31
CA MET A 384 5.22 -12.67 -3.69
C MET A 384 6.30 -13.40 -2.87
N TYR A 385 6.00 -14.61 -2.39
CA TYR A 385 6.93 -15.44 -1.62
C TYR A 385 7.85 -16.31 -2.47
N THR A 386 7.70 -16.28 -3.80
CA THR A 386 8.55 -17.02 -4.73
C THR A 386 9.82 -16.23 -5.05
N PRO A 387 10.86 -16.87 -5.63
CA PRO A 387 12.04 -16.16 -6.12
C PRO A 387 11.71 -15.07 -7.15
N GLY A 388 10.72 -15.30 -8.02
CA GLY A 388 10.32 -14.35 -9.08
C GLY A 388 9.49 -13.17 -8.60
N GLY A 389 8.91 -13.25 -7.40
CA GLY A 389 7.95 -12.27 -6.92
C GLY A 389 6.59 -12.39 -7.63
N THR A 390 5.77 -11.36 -7.52
CA THR A 390 4.42 -11.34 -8.06
C THR A 390 4.41 -11.32 -9.59
N ALA A 391 3.57 -12.19 -10.18
CA ALA A 391 3.27 -12.28 -11.60
C ALA A 391 1.81 -12.73 -11.80
N CYS A 392 1.34 -12.77 -13.05
CA CYS A 392 0.02 -13.30 -13.37
C CYS A 392 0.08 -14.79 -13.77
N VAL A 393 -0.80 -15.60 -13.18
CA VAL A 393 -0.92 -17.04 -13.52
C VAL A 393 -1.84 -17.29 -14.71
N GLU A 394 -2.79 -16.41 -14.98
CA GLU A 394 -3.80 -16.57 -16.03
C GLU A 394 -3.17 -16.59 -17.42
N ASP A 395 -3.84 -17.24 -18.36
CA ASP A 395 -3.46 -17.21 -19.77
C ASP A 395 -3.54 -15.78 -20.32
N GLY A 396 -2.55 -15.38 -21.12
CA GLY A 396 -2.40 -14.01 -21.60
C GLY A 396 -1.92 -12.99 -20.55
N GLY A 397 -1.79 -13.37 -19.28
CA GLY A 397 -1.25 -12.52 -18.24
C GLY A 397 0.29 -12.42 -18.26
N HIS A 398 0.82 -11.27 -17.85
CA HIS A 398 2.25 -11.00 -17.79
C HIS A 398 2.96 -11.93 -16.78
N LYS A 399 3.99 -12.66 -17.24
CA LYS A 399 4.67 -13.71 -16.47
C LYS A 399 5.81 -13.23 -15.58
N GLY A 400 5.99 -11.91 -15.48
CA GLY A 400 7.02 -11.29 -14.66
C GLY A 400 8.35 -11.18 -15.40
N HIS A 401 9.46 -11.35 -14.70
CA HIS A 401 10.81 -11.28 -15.23
C HIS A 401 11.65 -12.44 -14.69
N ALA A 402 12.90 -12.53 -15.15
CA ALA A 402 13.84 -13.55 -14.73
C ALA A 402 14.09 -13.45 -13.20
N PRO A 403 13.83 -14.49 -12.40
CA PRO A 403 13.89 -14.43 -10.92
C PRO A 403 15.21 -13.93 -10.32
N GLU A 404 16.30 -14.12 -11.04
CA GLU A 404 17.68 -13.78 -10.68
C GLU A 404 17.87 -12.26 -10.57
N LEU A 405 17.03 -11.49 -11.27
CA LEU A 405 17.03 -10.04 -11.19
C LEU A 405 16.55 -9.53 -9.84
N ASN A 406 15.82 -10.33 -9.06
CA ASN A 406 15.34 -9.94 -7.73
C ASN A 406 16.42 -9.99 -6.64
N THR A 407 17.60 -10.52 -6.96
CA THR A 407 18.75 -10.59 -6.04
C THR A 407 19.92 -9.70 -6.49
N GLN A 408 19.74 -8.92 -7.55
CA GLN A 408 20.75 -8.01 -8.09
C GLN A 408 20.38 -6.57 -7.76
N PRO A 409 21.23 -5.79 -7.05
CA PRO A 409 20.95 -4.38 -6.77
C PRO A 409 20.78 -3.57 -8.05
N ALA A 410 19.81 -2.67 -8.07
CA ALA A 410 19.45 -1.88 -9.24
C ALA A 410 20.60 -1.00 -9.78
N SER A 411 21.43 -0.48 -8.88
CA SER A 411 22.58 0.39 -9.21
C SER A 411 23.83 -0.38 -9.66
N THR A 412 23.84 -1.71 -9.55
CA THR A 412 24.98 -2.50 -10.05
C THR A 412 24.94 -2.62 -11.58
N ALA A 413 26.11 -2.53 -12.21
CA ALA A 413 26.30 -2.60 -13.65
C ALA A 413 25.69 -3.87 -14.29
#